data_AF-A0A4Y2ENM5-F1
#
_entry.id   AF-A0A4Y2ENM5-F1
#
_cell.length_a   1.000
_cell.length_b   1.000
_cell.length_c   1.000
_cell.angle_alpha   90.00
_cell.angle_beta   90.00
_cell.angle_gamma   90.00
#
_symmetry.space_group_name_H-M   'P 1'
#
loop_
_entity.id
_entity.type
_entity.pdbx_description
1 polymer ?
#
loop_
_entity_poly.entity_id
_entity_poly.type
_entity_poly.pdbx_seq_one_letter_code
_entity_poly.pdbx_strand_id
1 'polypeptide(L)'
;MRTVDSLKYLGIIIDNQFSWLVHISHLHKKVYNLLKSFNSITGPNWGTSVSPVKHWYTTVIQPSLLFGSAVWGGSFTQQQILTLHTVQRVALLKIAKAYRTCPTNALNVFLGIPLLHVVANGLYVKFQIWFKRNNSYDFIKAHSIDHFIKISSINLKYRVIEFPVSVENADYDVYTDGIDGNVGAAVCVFKDNVLVNSFMFKLSSFSSVFQAELAAINFAAGWALENGYKINIFSDSLSSIQILKKSNSKSFYINDIKNNMFHAPGSVGLSWVKTHAGILGNELVDQ
;
A
#
# COMPACT_ATOMS: atom_id res chain seq x y z
N MET A 1 -24.23 -3.54 4.47
CA MET A 1 -23.35 -2.43 4.03
C MET A 1 -24.09 -1.61 2.98
N ARG A 2 -24.23 -0.29 3.17
CA ARG A 2 -24.73 0.59 2.09
C ARG A 2 -23.58 0.85 1.12
N THR A 3 -23.71 0.42 -0.12
CA THR A 3 -22.78 0.79 -1.19
C THR A 3 -23.05 2.24 -1.57
N VAL A 4 -22.02 3.09 -1.51
CA VAL A 4 -22.10 4.50 -1.92
C VAL A 4 -21.17 4.69 -3.10
N ASP A 5 -21.62 5.37 -4.16
CA ASP A 5 -20.84 5.56 -5.39
C ASP A 5 -19.60 6.44 -5.20
N SER A 6 -19.61 7.30 -4.18
CA SER A 6 -18.44 8.09 -3.76
C SER A 6 -18.45 8.42 -2.27
N LEU A 7 -17.26 8.53 -1.68
CA LEU A 7 -17.02 8.86 -0.28
C LEU A 7 -16.12 10.08 -0.18
N LYS A 8 -16.49 11.07 0.65
CA LYS A 8 -15.61 12.19 0.98
C LYS A 8 -14.82 11.91 2.26
N TYR A 9 -13.51 11.95 2.18
CA TYR A 9 -12.61 11.76 3.30
C TYR A 9 -11.53 12.85 3.31
N LEU A 10 -11.42 13.60 4.40
CA LEU A 10 -10.47 14.72 4.58
C LEU A 10 -10.45 15.74 3.42
N GLY A 11 -11.57 15.90 2.70
CA GLY A 11 -11.65 16.81 1.55
C GLY A 11 -11.33 16.19 0.19
N ILE A 12 -10.85 14.94 0.16
CA ILE A 12 -10.69 14.12 -1.04
C ILE A 12 -12.00 13.34 -1.29
N ILE A 13 -12.39 13.19 -2.55
CA ILE A 13 -13.56 12.39 -2.93
C ILE A 13 -13.05 11.12 -3.61
N ILE A 14 -13.36 9.98 -3.03
CA ILE A 14 -12.97 8.67 -3.51
C ILE A 14 -14.21 8.06 -4.16
N ASP A 15 -14.19 7.85 -5.47
CA ASP A 15 -15.25 7.10 -6.15
C ASP A 15 -14.96 5.60 -6.13
N ASN A 16 -16.01 4.78 -6.29
CA ASN A 16 -15.94 3.33 -6.24
C ASN A 16 -15.01 2.69 -7.32
N GLN A 17 -14.63 3.46 -8.34
CA GLN A 17 -13.73 3.03 -9.41
C GLN A 17 -12.30 3.59 -9.26
N PHE A 18 -12.03 4.36 -8.20
CA PHE A 18 -10.79 5.14 -8.04
C PHE A 18 -10.41 5.94 -9.30
N SER A 19 -11.41 6.42 -10.02
CA SER A 19 -11.25 7.21 -11.24
C SER A 19 -10.90 8.67 -10.94
N TRP A 20 -11.14 9.15 -9.72
CA TRP A 20 -10.93 10.54 -9.31
C TRP A 20 -11.74 11.57 -10.12
N LEU A 21 -12.64 11.16 -11.02
CA LEU A 21 -13.40 12.06 -11.88
C LEU A 21 -14.32 12.96 -11.04
N VAL A 22 -14.99 12.37 -10.05
CA VAL A 22 -15.85 13.10 -9.12
C VAL A 22 -15.02 14.12 -8.32
N HIS A 23 -13.81 13.74 -7.89
CA HIS A 23 -12.90 14.65 -7.21
C HIS A 23 -12.46 15.82 -8.08
N ILE A 24 -11.98 15.56 -9.30
CA ILE A 24 -11.53 16.59 -10.25
C ILE A 24 -12.68 17.54 -10.61
N SER A 25 -13.90 17.02 -10.77
CA SER A 25 -15.09 17.85 -10.99
C SER A 25 -15.39 18.77 -9.80
N HIS A 26 -15.16 18.30 -8.57
CA HIS A 26 -15.30 19.09 -7.36
C HIS A 26 -14.22 20.19 -7.26
N LEU A 27 -12.98 19.88 -7.67
CA LEU A 27 -11.90 20.87 -7.76
C LEU A 27 -12.25 22.03 -8.71
N HIS A 28 -12.93 21.76 -9.83
CA HIS A 28 -13.43 22.79 -10.73
C HIS A 28 -14.35 23.79 -10.03
N LYS A 29 -15.36 23.28 -9.29
CA LYS A 29 -16.28 24.12 -8.50
C LYS A 29 -15.52 24.92 -7.44
N LYS A 30 -14.56 24.29 -6.77
CA LYS A 30 -13.73 24.93 -5.73
C LYS A 30 -12.92 26.10 -6.30
N VAL A 31 -12.26 25.92 -7.43
CA VAL A 31 -11.48 26.98 -8.11
C VAL A 31 -12.37 28.11 -8.58
N TYR A 32 -13.51 27.77 -9.17
CA TYR A 32 -14.46 28.78 -9.61
C TYR A 32 -14.90 29.67 -8.44
N ASN A 33 -15.20 29.07 -7.29
CA ASN A 33 -15.55 29.82 -6.08
C ASN A 33 -14.40 30.67 -5.55
N LEU A 34 -13.17 30.15 -5.51
CA LEU A 34 -11.99 30.91 -5.10
C LEU A 34 -11.72 32.10 -6.03
N LEU A 35 -11.88 31.90 -7.35
CA LEU A 35 -11.72 32.92 -8.36
C LEU A 35 -12.88 33.93 -8.44
N LYS A 36 -14.04 33.63 -7.83
CA LYS A 36 -15.15 34.58 -7.78
C LYS A 36 -14.75 35.89 -7.10
N SER A 37 -13.92 35.82 -6.07
CA SER A 37 -13.35 36.99 -5.39
C SER A 37 -12.52 37.87 -6.35
N PHE A 38 -11.81 37.28 -7.32
CA PHE A 38 -11.00 38.01 -8.30
C PHE A 38 -11.81 38.83 -9.28
N ASN A 39 -13.04 38.42 -9.60
CA ASN A 39 -13.90 39.20 -10.48
C ASN A 39 -14.16 40.61 -9.95
N SER A 40 -14.08 40.82 -8.63
CA SER A 40 -14.28 42.13 -8.02
C SER A 40 -13.02 43.02 -8.01
N ILE A 41 -11.82 42.42 -8.16
CA ILE A 41 -10.54 43.12 -7.92
C ILE A 41 -9.78 43.38 -9.23
N THR A 42 -10.03 42.60 -10.28
CA THR A 42 -9.27 42.69 -11.53
C THR A 42 -10.15 42.45 -12.76
N GLY A 43 -10.12 43.42 -13.68
CA GLY A 43 -10.72 43.33 -15.01
C GLY A 43 -9.67 43.28 -16.14
N PRO A 44 -10.09 43.13 -17.40
CA PRO A 44 -9.18 43.10 -18.55
C PRO A 44 -8.33 44.38 -18.67
N ASN A 45 -8.94 45.54 -18.45
CA ASN A 45 -8.31 46.86 -18.66
C ASN A 45 -8.10 47.64 -17.36
N TRP A 46 -8.40 47.05 -16.19
CA TRP A 46 -8.35 47.75 -14.89
C TRP A 46 -8.02 46.78 -13.75
N GLY A 47 -7.75 47.32 -12.56
CA GLY A 47 -7.44 46.55 -11.36
C GLY A 47 -5.99 46.05 -11.28
N THR A 48 -5.74 45.09 -10.40
CA THR A 48 -4.38 44.68 -9.97
C THR A 48 -3.49 44.20 -11.12
N SER A 49 -2.17 44.41 -10.99
CA SER A 49 -1.17 43.90 -11.92
C SER A 49 -1.07 42.36 -11.90
N VAL A 50 -0.40 41.78 -12.89
CA VAL A 50 -0.27 40.33 -13.07
C VAL A 50 0.44 39.66 -11.87
N SER A 51 1.47 40.32 -11.32
CA SER A 51 2.36 39.72 -10.31
C SER A 51 1.63 39.32 -9.00
N PRO A 52 0.84 40.20 -8.33
CA PRO A 52 0.09 39.81 -7.14
C PRO A 52 -0.93 38.70 -7.38
N VAL A 53 -1.63 38.73 -8.52
CA VAL A 53 -2.63 37.71 -8.88
C VAL A 53 -1.96 36.36 -9.14
N LYS A 54 -0.82 36.37 -9.84
CA LYS A 54 0.03 35.18 -10.04
C LYS A 54 0.52 34.63 -8.71
N HIS A 55 1.02 35.50 -7.82
CA HIS A 55 1.49 35.10 -6.50
C HIS A 55 0.37 34.40 -5.71
N TRP A 56 -0.81 35.00 -5.65
CA TRP A 56 -1.97 34.40 -4.97
C TRP A 56 -2.40 33.06 -5.56
N TYR A 57 -2.34 32.91 -6.90
CA TYR A 57 -2.58 31.63 -7.54
C TYR A 57 -1.58 30.57 -7.05
N THR A 58 -0.28 30.90 -7.06
CA THR A 58 0.78 29.94 -6.67
C THR A 58 0.77 29.59 -5.17
N THR A 59 0.33 30.50 -4.30
CA THR A 59 0.37 30.30 -2.84
C THR A 59 -0.95 29.82 -2.25
N VAL A 60 -2.09 30.10 -2.90
CA VAL A 60 -3.43 29.77 -2.37
C VAL A 60 -4.19 28.81 -3.27
N ILE A 61 -4.42 29.17 -4.54
CA ILE A 61 -5.27 28.36 -5.44
C ILE A 61 -4.60 27.02 -5.75
N GLN A 62 -3.35 27.06 -6.19
CA GLN A 62 -2.63 25.87 -6.66
C GLN A 62 -2.42 24.86 -5.52
N PRO A 63 -1.98 25.24 -4.30
CA PRO A 63 -1.89 24.30 -3.19
C PRO A 63 -3.26 23.75 -2.76
N SER A 64 -4.32 24.59 -2.77
CA SER A 64 -5.69 24.18 -2.45
C SER A 64 -6.27 23.17 -3.45
N LEU A 65 -5.84 23.25 -4.70
CA LEU A 65 -6.16 22.32 -5.77
C LEU A 65 -5.38 21.01 -5.69
N LEU A 66 -4.10 21.10 -5.37
CA LEU A 66 -3.19 19.97 -5.28
C LEU A 66 -3.27 19.25 -3.93
N PHE A 67 -4.15 19.69 -3.04
CA PHE A 67 -4.37 19.03 -1.77
C PHE A 67 -4.71 17.55 -1.99
N GLY A 68 -3.98 16.66 -1.31
CA GLY A 68 -4.18 15.23 -1.43
C GLY A 68 -3.62 14.62 -2.73
N SER A 69 -2.87 15.35 -3.56
CA SER A 69 -2.31 14.81 -4.80
C SER A 69 -1.32 13.66 -4.57
N ALA A 70 -0.83 13.49 -3.33
CA ALA A 70 -0.13 12.29 -2.88
C ALA A 70 -0.95 10.99 -3.08
N VAL A 71 -2.28 11.09 -3.13
CA VAL A 71 -3.21 9.97 -3.29
C VAL A 71 -3.73 9.89 -4.73
N TRP A 72 -4.26 10.99 -5.27
CA TRP A 72 -4.93 11.00 -6.58
C TRP A 72 -4.02 11.40 -7.75
N GLY A 73 -2.77 11.79 -7.48
CA GLY A 73 -1.83 12.32 -8.48
C GLY A 73 -1.02 11.28 -9.27
N GLY A 74 -1.27 9.98 -9.07
CA GLY A 74 -0.39 8.92 -9.56
C GLY A 74 -0.45 8.64 -11.06
N SER A 75 -1.65 8.57 -11.64
CA SER A 75 -1.84 8.32 -13.06
C SER A 75 -3.12 9.01 -13.54
N PHE A 76 -3.05 9.64 -14.71
CA PHE A 76 -4.16 10.37 -15.29
C PHE A 76 -4.50 9.87 -16.69
N THR A 77 -5.80 9.73 -16.96
CA THR A 77 -6.33 9.55 -18.32
C THR A 77 -6.32 10.89 -19.07
N GLN A 78 -6.40 10.83 -20.40
CA GLN A 78 -6.48 12.03 -21.23
C GLN A 78 -7.66 12.93 -20.84
N GLN A 79 -8.81 12.35 -20.49
CA GLN A 79 -10.00 13.09 -20.06
C GLN A 79 -9.78 13.81 -18.71
N GLN A 80 -9.08 13.18 -17.76
CA GLN A 80 -8.73 13.79 -16.47
C GLN A 80 -7.72 14.94 -16.65
N ILE A 81 -6.74 14.76 -17.55
CA ILE A 81 -5.79 15.82 -17.89
C ILE A 81 -6.51 17.03 -18.49
N LEU A 82 -7.42 16.80 -19.45
CA LEU A 82 -8.20 17.86 -20.08
C LEU A 82 -9.09 18.60 -19.07
N THR A 83 -9.71 17.89 -18.13
CA THR A 83 -10.50 18.53 -17.05
C THR A 83 -9.62 19.32 -16.09
N LEU A 84 -8.44 18.83 -15.72
CA LEU A 84 -7.48 19.64 -14.92
C LEU A 84 -7.01 20.88 -15.69
N HIS A 85 -6.88 20.82 -17.01
CA HIS A 85 -6.60 22.00 -17.83
C HIS A 85 -7.73 23.00 -17.84
N THR A 86 -8.99 22.57 -17.92
CA THR A 86 -10.12 23.52 -17.85
C THR A 86 -10.18 24.20 -16.48
N VAL A 87 -9.95 23.45 -15.39
CA VAL A 87 -9.83 23.98 -14.02
C VAL A 87 -8.74 25.06 -13.94
N GLN A 88 -7.53 24.76 -14.41
CA GLN A 88 -6.39 25.68 -14.36
C GLN A 88 -6.61 26.90 -15.26
N ARG A 89 -7.19 26.70 -16.45
CA ARG A 89 -7.40 27.73 -17.47
C ARG A 89 -8.18 28.94 -16.94
N VAL A 90 -9.19 28.71 -16.09
CA VAL A 90 -9.98 29.81 -15.52
C VAL A 90 -9.10 30.79 -14.76
N ALA A 91 -8.10 30.30 -14.02
CA ALA A 91 -7.15 31.15 -13.30
C ALA A 91 -6.15 31.81 -14.25
N LEU A 92 -5.59 31.07 -15.21
CA LEU A 92 -4.56 31.60 -16.13
C LEU A 92 -5.07 32.78 -16.96
N LEU A 93 -6.30 32.69 -17.49
CA LEU A 93 -6.90 33.79 -18.26
C LEU A 93 -7.06 35.06 -17.40
N LYS A 94 -7.37 34.90 -16.12
CA LYS A 94 -7.50 36.03 -15.18
C LYS A 94 -6.16 36.63 -14.83
N ILE A 95 -5.14 35.80 -14.57
CA ILE A 95 -3.78 36.26 -14.27
C ILE A 95 -3.20 37.02 -15.47
N ALA A 96 -3.29 36.45 -16.67
CA ALA A 96 -2.73 37.04 -17.89
C ALA A 96 -3.55 38.20 -18.45
N LYS A 97 -4.77 38.44 -17.93
CA LYS A 97 -5.77 39.35 -18.53
C LYS A 97 -6.00 39.08 -20.03
N ALA A 98 -5.87 37.82 -20.44
CA ALA A 98 -5.91 37.41 -21.84
C ALA A 98 -7.33 37.17 -22.34
N TYR A 99 -7.53 37.27 -23.66
CA TYR A 99 -8.79 36.90 -24.30
C TYR A 99 -9.13 35.42 -24.08
N ARG A 100 -10.43 35.11 -24.03
CA ARG A 100 -10.94 33.73 -23.86
C ARG A 100 -10.48 32.77 -24.97
N THR A 101 -10.04 33.28 -26.12
CA THR A 101 -9.51 32.51 -27.26
C THR A 101 -8.03 32.16 -27.12
N CYS A 102 -7.30 32.71 -26.15
CA CYS A 102 -5.88 32.46 -25.97
C CYS A 102 -5.59 30.98 -25.63
N PRO A 103 -4.68 30.27 -26.31
CA PRO A 103 -4.38 28.87 -26.03
C PRO A 103 -3.87 28.63 -24.59
N THR A 104 -4.38 27.60 -23.90
CA THR A 104 -3.99 27.31 -22.49
C THR A 104 -2.49 27.03 -22.35
N ASN A 105 -1.92 26.28 -23.29
CA ASN A 105 -0.49 25.94 -23.25
C ASN A 105 0.38 27.20 -23.39
N ALA A 106 -0.02 28.16 -24.23
CA ALA A 106 0.67 29.44 -24.34
C ALA A 106 0.60 30.23 -23.03
N LEU A 107 -0.55 30.24 -22.34
CA LEU A 107 -0.70 30.90 -21.04
C LEU A 107 0.21 30.28 -19.96
N ASN A 108 0.34 28.96 -19.93
CA ASN A 108 1.23 28.28 -18.98
C ASN A 108 2.69 28.71 -19.18
N VAL A 109 3.16 28.73 -20.43
CA VAL A 109 4.53 29.14 -20.77
C VAL A 109 4.75 30.62 -20.46
N PHE A 110 3.85 31.49 -20.92
CA PHE A 110 3.94 32.94 -20.72
C PHE A 110 3.94 33.32 -19.24
N LEU A 111 3.10 32.66 -18.44
CA LEU A 111 3.03 32.91 -17.00
C LEU A 111 4.08 32.12 -16.21
N GLY A 112 4.84 31.21 -16.82
CA GLY A 112 5.76 30.32 -16.11
C GLY A 112 5.07 29.45 -15.05
N ILE A 113 3.85 29.00 -15.34
CA ILE A 113 3.04 28.15 -14.44
C ILE A 113 2.99 26.74 -15.03
N PRO A 114 3.47 25.71 -14.31
CA PRO A 114 3.41 24.33 -14.78
C PRO A 114 1.97 23.80 -14.82
N LEU A 115 1.73 22.83 -15.69
CA LEU A 115 0.42 22.21 -15.83
C LEU A 115 0.05 21.43 -14.57
N LEU A 116 -1.20 21.55 -14.12
CA LEU A 116 -1.63 21.05 -12.81
C LEU A 116 -1.39 19.53 -12.62
N HIS A 117 -1.62 18.73 -13.67
CA HIS A 117 -1.38 17.28 -13.64
C HIS A 117 0.10 16.93 -13.47
N VAL A 118 1.02 17.73 -14.02
CA VAL A 118 2.46 17.53 -13.87
C VAL A 118 2.89 17.78 -12.43
N VAL A 119 2.38 18.85 -11.82
CA VAL A 119 2.67 19.15 -10.41
C VAL A 119 2.06 18.10 -9.48
N ALA A 120 0.82 17.66 -9.75
CA ALA A 120 0.17 16.59 -9.00
C ALA A 120 0.98 15.30 -9.03
N ASN A 121 1.47 14.90 -10.21
CA ASN A 121 2.34 13.74 -10.38
C ASN A 121 3.68 13.91 -9.64
N GLY A 122 4.32 15.08 -9.74
CA GLY A 122 5.55 15.38 -8.99
C GLY A 122 5.37 15.24 -7.47
N LEU A 123 4.24 15.71 -6.94
CA LEU A 123 3.90 15.56 -5.52
C LEU A 123 3.60 14.11 -5.14
N TYR A 124 2.93 13.35 -6.00
CA TYR A 124 2.73 11.92 -5.83
C TYR A 124 4.07 11.17 -5.76
N VAL A 125 4.96 11.38 -6.72
CA VAL A 125 6.29 10.75 -6.74
C VAL A 125 7.10 11.14 -5.51
N LYS A 126 7.08 12.42 -5.11
CA LYS A 126 7.75 12.89 -3.89
C LYS A 126 7.24 12.16 -2.65
N PHE A 127 5.93 11.97 -2.54
CA PHE A 127 5.33 11.20 -1.46
C PHE A 127 5.76 9.73 -1.49
N GLN A 128 5.76 9.09 -2.67
CA GLN A 128 6.25 7.71 -2.83
C GLN A 128 7.72 7.57 -2.42
N ILE A 129 8.58 8.53 -2.77
CA ILE A 129 9.99 8.56 -2.35
C ILE A 129 10.09 8.71 -0.83
N TRP A 130 9.37 9.65 -0.23
CA TRP A 130 9.34 9.83 1.22
C TRP A 130 8.90 8.54 1.93
N PHE A 131 7.82 7.92 1.45
CA PHE A 131 7.30 6.66 1.99
C PHE A 131 8.36 5.55 1.93
N LYS A 132 9.04 5.41 0.79
CA LYS A 132 10.14 4.42 0.63
C LYS A 132 11.38 4.74 1.47
N ARG A 133 11.60 6.00 1.86
CA ARG A 133 12.77 6.44 2.66
C ARG A 133 12.54 6.34 4.16
N ASN A 134 11.29 6.29 4.61
CA ASN A 134 10.95 5.94 5.98
C ASN A 134 11.22 4.43 6.18
N ASN A 135 12.51 4.09 6.29
CA ASN A 135 13.03 2.78 6.68
C ASN A 135 12.68 2.48 8.14
N SER A 136 11.42 2.19 8.42
CA SER A 136 11.09 1.29 9.52
C SER A 136 10.83 -0.05 8.85
N TYR A 137 11.79 -0.96 8.99
CA TYR A 137 11.64 -2.35 8.57
C TYR A 137 10.54 -2.98 9.42
N ASP A 138 9.29 -2.84 8.99
CA ASP A 138 8.17 -3.59 9.53
C ASP A 138 8.15 -4.93 8.80
N PHE A 139 8.82 -5.92 9.40
CA PHE A 139 8.77 -7.32 8.96
C PHE A 139 7.34 -7.89 9.00
N ILE A 140 6.42 -7.17 9.62
CA ILE A 140 4.98 -7.37 9.57
C ILE A 140 4.39 -6.21 8.75
N LYS A 141 4.20 -6.40 7.45
CA LYS A 141 3.52 -5.42 6.57
C LYS A 141 2.04 -5.30 6.94
N ALA A 142 1.73 -4.60 8.03
CA ALA A 142 0.36 -4.41 8.51
C ALA A 142 -0.48 -3.46 7.63
N HIS A 143 0.12 -2.72 6.69
CA HIS A 143 -0.58 -1.67 5.93
C HIS A 143 -0.86 -2.00 4.44
N SER A 144 -0.53 -3.20 3.99
CA SER A 144 -0.99 -3.74 2.71
C SER A 144 -1.14 -5.26 2.83
N ILE A 145 -2.23 -5.66 3.49
CA ILE A 145 -2.58 -7.04 3.83
C ILE A 145 -2.37 -8.00 2.66
N ASP A 146 -2.85 -7.60 1.48
CA ASP A 146 -2.72 -8.37 0.24
C ASP A 146 -3.16 -7.52 -0.96
N HIS A 147 -2.69 -7.85 -2.16
CA HIS A 147 -3.28 -7.35 -3.40
C HIS A 147 -3.09 -8.37 -4.52
N PHE A 148 -3.94 -8.26 -5.55
CA PHE A 148 -3.88 -9.15 -6.69
C PHE A 148 -2.58 -8.94 -7.49
N ILE A 149 -1.84 -10.01 -7.73
CA ILE A 149 -0.73 -10.06 -8.70
C ILE A 149 -1.13 -10.92 -9.90
N LYS A 150 -0.76 -10.46 -11.11
CA LYS A 150 -0.81 -11.31 -12.30
C LYS A 150 0.23 -12.44 -12.19
N ILE A 151 -0.19 -13.68 -12.35
CA ILE A 151 0.71 -14.85 -12.25
C ILE A 151 1.90 -14.74 -13.22
N SER A 152 1.68 -14.15 -14.41
CA SER A 152 2.73 -13.95 -15.42
C SER A 152 3.90 -13.07 -14.95
N SER A 153 3.72 -12.21 -13.95
CA SER A 153 4.80 -11.38 -13.40
C SER A 153 5.60 -12.06 -12.27
N ILE A 154 5.22 -13.28 -11.87
CA ILE A 154 5.90 -14.03 -10.80
C ILE A 154 6.91 -14.99 -11.42
N ASN A 155 8.16 -14.93 -10.96
CA ASN A 155 9.22 -15.83 -11.41
C ASN A 155 8.87 -17.29 -11.07
N LEU A 156 8.99 -18.19 -12.05
CA LEU A 156 8.60 -19.60 -11.94
C LEU A 156 9.28 -20.30 -10.75
N LYS A 157 10.52 -19.92 -10.45
CA LYS A 157 11.33 -20.46 -9.35
C LYS A 157 10.64 -20.36 -7.99
N TYR A 158 9.88 -19.29 -7.77
CA TYR A 158 9.30 -18.95 -6.46
C TYR A 158 7.82 -19.35 -6.34
N ARG A 159 7.23 -19.98 -7.37
CA ARG A 159 5.79 -20.29 -7.40
C ARG A 159 5.42 -21.49 -6.53
N VAL A 160 6.29 -22.48 -6.48
CA VAL A 160 6.08 -23.72 -5.73
C VAL A 160 7.25 -23.91 -4.80
N ILE A 161 6.94 -24.11 -3.53
CA ILE A 161 7.93 -24.47 -2.53
C ILE A 161 7.41 -25.74 -1.88
N GLU A 162 8.21 -26.78 -1.99
CA GLU A 162 8.01 -28.02 -1.29
C GLU A 162 9.06 -28.12 -0.20
N PHE A 163 8.59 -28.13 1.03
CA PHE A 163 9.41 -28.44 2.19
C PHE A 163 9.35 -29.95 2.44
N PRO A 164 10.48 -30.57 2.83
CA PRO A 164 10.43 -31.90 3.40
C PRO A 164 9.56 -31.89 4.66
N VAL A 165 8.94 -33.02 4.99
CA VAL A 165 8.13 -33.14 6.21
C VAL A 165 8.98 -32.88 7.46
N SER A 166 10.23 -33.34 7.43
CA SER A 166 11.22 -33.12 8.48
C SER A 166 12.62 -33.08 7.88
N VAL A 167 13.54 -32.39 8.56
CA VAL A 167 14.97 -32.39 8.25
C VAL A 167 15.69 -33.22 9.32
N GLU A 168 16.63 -34.06 8.89
CA GLU A 168 17.46 -34.85 9.81
C GLU A 168 18.45 -33.96 10.56
N ASN A 169 18.70 -34.29 11.83
CA ASN A 169 19.57 -33.52 12.73
C ASN A 169 19.15 -32.05 12.84
N ALA A 170 17.86 -31.81 13.06
CA ALA A 170 17.36 -30.46 13.38
C ALA A 170 17.93 -29.99 14.72
N ASP A 171 18.33 -28.72 14.77
CA ASP A 171 18.80 -28.05 15.98
C ASP A 171 17.65 -27.73 16.94
N TYR A 172 16.46 -27.45 16.39
CA TYR A 172 15.26 -27.06 17.13
C TYR A 172 13.96 -27.59 16.50
N ASP A 173 12.99 -27.85 17.38
CA ASP A 173 11.60 -28.07 17.01
C ASP A 173 10.81 -26.78 17.26
N VAL A 174 10.05 -26.33 16.25
CA VAL A 174 9.37 -25.03 16.28
C VAL A 174 7.88 -25.24 16.05
N TYR A 175 7.06 -24.76 16.99
CA TYR A 175 5.60 -24.82 16.90
C TYR A 175 5.06 -23.44 16.57
N THR A 176 4.04 -23.37 15.71
CA THR A 176 3.46 -22.13 15.21
C THR A 176 1.94 -22.16 15.29
N ASP A 177 1.32 -21.04 15.66
CA ASP A 177 -0.14 -20.88 15.70
C ASP A 177 -0.56 -19.45 15.34
N GLY A 178 -1.82 -19.30 14.92
CA GLY A 178 -2.53 -18.04 14.76
C GLY A 178 -3.63 -17.86 15.79
N ILE A 179 -3.52 -16.82 16.59
CA ILE A 179 -4.46 -16.52 17.69
C ILE A 179 -5.68 -15.76 17.16
N ASP A 180 -6.90 -16.19 17.52
CA ASP A 180 -8.17 -15.50 17.22
C ASP A 180 -8.57 -14.49 18.33
N GLY A 181 -9.28 -13.41 17.97
CA GLY A 181 -9.76 -12.36 18.88
C GLY A 181 -8.95 -11.05 18.87
N ASN A 182 -7.62 -11.15 19.00
CA ASN A 182 -6.67 -10.04 18.79
C ASN A 182 -5.58 -10.54 17.83
N VAL A 183 -5.98 -10.75 16.58
CA VAL A 183 -5.24 -11.52 15.56
C VAL A 183 -3.73 -11.35 15.68
N GLY A 184 -3.04 -12.45 15.95
CA GLY A 184 -1.63 -12.48 16.30
C GLY A 184 -0.99 -13.81 15.93
N ALA A 185 0.31 -13.78 15.66
CA ALA A 185 1.11 -14.95 15.31
C ALA A 185 1.98 -15.34 16.51
N ALA A 186 2.02 -16.62 16.84
CA ALA A 186 2.84 -17.14 17.92
C ALA A 186 3.79 -18.22 17.42
N VAL A 187 5.01 -18.24 17.96
CA VAL A 187 6.08 -19.18 17.60
C VAL A 187 6.81 -19.61 18.87
N CYS A 188 6.85 -20.91 19.16
CA CYS A 188 7.57 -21.48 20.29
C CYS A 188 8.68 -22.40 19.79
N VAL A 189 9.91 -22.21 20.30
CA VAL A 189 11.12 -22.91 19.90
C VAL A 189 11.58 -23.82 21.03
N PHE A 190 11.71 -25.10 20.74
CA PHE A 190 12.12 -26.15 21.67
C PHE A 190 13.46 -26.74 21.26
N LYS A 191 14.24 -27.11 22.28
CA LYS A 191 15.43 -27.95 22.14
C LYS A 191 15.32 -29.09 23.15
N ASP A 192 15.41 -30.32 22.68
CA ASP A 192 15.30 -31.52 23.54
C ASP A 192 14.02 -31.50 24.43
N ASN A 193 12.88 -31.09 23.86
CA ASN A 193 11.59 -30.89 24.55
C ASN A 193 11.56 -29.81 25.64
N VAL A 194 12.59 -28.97 25.73
CA VAL A 194 12.61 -27.81 26.64
C VAL A 194 12.35 -26.54 25.83
N LEU A 195 11.41 -25.71 26.29
CA LEU A 195 11.14 -24.41 25.69
C LEU A 195 12.36 -23.50 25.87
N VAL A 196 12.94 -23.04 24.76
CA VAL A 196 14.11 -22.14 24.77
C VAL A 196 13.67 -20.71 24.53
N ASN A 197 12.87 -20.49 23.49
CA ASN A 197 12.38 -19.18 23.10
C ASN A 197 10.89 -19.24 22.75
N SER A 198 10.18 -18.14 23.00
CA SER A 198 8.85 -17.91 22.46
C SER A 198 8.76 -16.49 21.87
N PHE A 199 7.99 -16.36 20.80
CA PHE A 199 7.76 -15.10 20.10
C PHE A 199 6.27 -14.94 19.86
N MET A 200 5.76 -13.74 20.14
CA MET A 200 4.37 -13.38 19.90
C MET A 200 4.32 -12.04 19.18
N PHE A 201 3.54 -11.98 18.12
CA PHE A 201 3.40 -10.82 17.27
C PHE A 201 1.94 -10.44 17.13
N LYS A 202 1.63 -9.17 17.39
CA LYS A 202 0.30 -8.65 17.13
C LYS A 202 0.18 -8.26 15.66
N LEU A 203 -0.77 -8.86 14.95
CA LEU A 203 -1.14 -8.43 13.60
C LEU A 203 -2.22 -7.35 13.66
N SER A 204 -2.52 -6.75 12.51
CA SER A 204 -3.59 -5.77 12.40
C SER A 204 -4.96 -6.39 12.73
N SER A 205 -5.86 -5.58 13.29
CA SER A 205 -7.21 -6.03 13.69
C SER A 205 -8.10 -6.51 12.54
N PHE A 206 -7.66 -6.32 11.30
CA PHE A 206 -8.33 -6.76 10.08
C PHE A 206 -7.66 -7.99 9.43
N SER A 207 -6.60 -8.52 10.03
CA SER A 207 -5.97 -9.77 9.58
C SER A 207 -6.89 -10.96 9.87
N SER A 208 -6.76 -12.03 9.09
CA SER A 208 -7.42 -13.31 9.41
C SER A 208 -6.47 -14.23 10.20
N VAL A 209 -7.02 -15.19 10.93
CA VAL A 209 -6.25 -16.26 11.58
C VAL A 209 -5.33 -16.95 10.57
N PHE A 210 -5.83 -17.25 9.38
CA PHE A 210 -5.02 -17.80 8.28
C PHE A 210 -3.79 -16.95 7.91
N GLN A 211 -3.86 -15.63 8.02
CA GLN A 211 -2.71 -14.76 7.77
C GLN A 211 -1.71 -14.76 8.92
N ALA A 212 -2.20 -14.87 10.15
CA ALA A 212 -1.37 -15.00 11.33
C ALA A 212 -0.58 -16.32 11.31
N GLU A 213 -1.23 -17.41 10.93
CA GLU A 213 -0.64 -18.74 10.74
C GLU A 213 0.51 -18.72 9.73
N LEU A 214 0.25 -18.14 8.57
CA LEU A 214 1.27 -17.92 7.54
C LEU A 214 2.40 -17.00 8.01
N ALA A 215 2.10 -15.99 8.83
CA ALA A 215 3.11 -15.11 9.40
C ALA A 215 4.02 -15.87 10.38
N ALA A 216 3.45 -16.73 11.23
CA ALA A 216 4.18 -17.56 12.17
C ALA A 216 5.15 -18.52 11.46
N ILE A 217 4.67 -19.22 10.42
CA ILE A 217 5.49 -20.10 9.58
C ILE A 217 6.62 -19.33 8.89
N ASN A 218 6.30 -18.17 8.30
CA ASN A 218 7.28 -17.33 7.62
C ASN A 218 8.35 -16.80 8.59
N PHE A 219 7.95 -16.41 9.81
CA PHE A 219 8.87 -15.97 10.86
C PHE A 219 9.81 -17.09 11.29
N ALA A 220 9.29 -18.29 11.56
CA ALA A 220 10.10 -19.44 11.96
C ALA A 220 11.15 -19.81 10.90
N ALA A 221 10.76 -19.82 9.62
CA ALA A 221 11.69 -20.09 8.52
C ALA A 221 12.75 -18.98 8.37
N GLY A 222 12.37 -17.71 8.53
CA GLY A 222 13.31 -16.59 8.53
C GLY A 222 14.31 -16.66 9.68
N TRP A 223 13.83 -16.96 10.89
CA TRP A 223 14.64 -17.13 12.08
C TRP A 223 15.72 -18.23 11.90
N ALA A 224 15.35 -19.37 11.30
CA ALA A 224 16.30 -20.42 10.99
C ALA A 224 17.36 -19.99 9.97
N LEU A 225 16.95 -19.31 8.90
CA LEU A 225 17.87 -18.83 7.85
C LEU A 225 18.86 -17.78 8.38
N GLU A 226 18.40 -16.83 9.19
CA GLU A 226 19.24 -15.76 9.75
C GLU A 226 20.33 -16.29 10.68
N ASN A 227 20.02 -17.35 11.43
CA ASN A 227 20.95 -17.95 12.40
C ASN A 227 21.71 -19.16 11.84
N GLY A 228 21.39 -19.61 10.63
CA GLY A 228 21.98 -20.82 10.02
C GLY A 228 21.57 -22.12 10.71
N TYR A 229 20.40 -22.17 11.34
CA TYR A 229 19.87 -23.35 12.03
C TYR A 229 19.13 -24.28 11.08
N LYS A 230 19.10 -25.56 11.43
CA LYS A 230 18.15 -26.55 10.91
C LYS A 230 16.97 -26.69 11.87
N ILE A 231 15.75 -26.57 11.39
CA ILE A 231 14.56 -26.65 12.24
C ILE A 231 13.46 -27.53 11.64
N ASN A 232 12.61 -28.09 12.49
CA ASN A 232 11.34 -28.69 12.08
C ASN A 232 10.19 -27.79 12.56
N ILE A 233 9.40 -27.27 11.62
CA ILE A 233 8.20 -26.48 11.91
C ILE A 233 6.99 -27.40 11.97
N PHE A 234 6.23 -27.28 13.05
CA PHE A 234 4.97 -27.96 13.30
C PHE A 234 3.85 -26.91 13.34
N SER A 235 2.91 -26.99 12.39
CA SER A 235 1.73 -26.13 12.32
C SER A 235 0.48 -26.98 12.22
N ASP A 236 -0.58 -26.61 12.92
CA ASP A 236 -1.90 -27.22 12.81
C ASP A 236 -2.73 -26.66 11.64
N SER A 237 -2.23 -25.61 11.01
CA SER A 237 -2.84 -24.92 9.88
C SER A 237 -2.63 -25.65 8.55
N LEU A 238 -3.38 -26.72 8.31
CA LEU A 238 -3.31 -27.48 7.05
C LEU A 238 -3.51 -26.59 5.82
N SER A 239 -4.41 -25.61 5.92
CA SER A 239 -4.69 -24.65 4.85
C SER A 239 -3.46 -23.79 4.50
N SER A 240 -2.68 -23.36 5.50
CA SER A 240 -1.46 -22.58 5.34
C SER A 240 -0.36 -23.40 4.68
N ILE A 241 -0.21 -24.67 5.05
CA ILE A 241 0.75 -25.58 4.41
C ILE A 241 0.35 -25.85 2.95
N GLN A 242 -0.93 -26.08 2.68
CA GLN A 242 -1.42 -26.36 1.32
C GLN A 242 -1.26 -25.15 0.37
N ILE A 243 -1.45 -23.93 0.86
CA ILE A 243 -1.35 -22.74 0.00
C ILE A 243 0.10 -22.48 -0.44
N LEU A 244 1.08 -22.82 0.40
CA LEU A 244 2.50 -22.69 0.07
C LEU A 244 2.92 -23.62 -1.08
N LYS A 245 2.28 -24.80 -1.20
CA LYS A 245 2.50 -25.74 -2.32
C LYS A 245 1.84 -25.28 -3.64
N LYS A 246 0.84 -24.39 -3.58
CA LYS A 246 0.02 -24.02 -4.74
C LYS A 246 0.70 -23.03 -5.70
N SER A 247 0.98 -23.44 -6.93
CA SER A 247 1.73 -22.65 -7.93
C SER A 247 1.04 -21.38 -8.47
N ASN A 248 -0.28 -21.28 -8.33
CA ASN A 248 -1.10 -20.24 -8.97
C ASN A 248 -1.75 -19.28 -7.95
N SER A 249 -1.10 -19.05 -6.81
CA SER A 249 -1.56 -18.05 -5.84
C SER A 249 -1.52 -16.65 -6.46
N LYS A 250 -2.65 -15.95 -6.40
CA LYS A 250 -2.82 -14.56 -6.89
C LYS A 250 -2.58 -13.51 -5.81
N SER A 251 -2.35 -13.95 -4.58
CA SER A 251 -2.09 -13.14 -3.39
C SER A 251 -0.64 -12.67 -3.40
N PHE A 252 -0.41 -11.37 -3.29
CA PHE A 252 0.93 -10.82 -3.06
C PHE A 252 1.53 -11.37 -1.78
N TYR A 253 0.76 -11.40 -0.69
CA TYR A 253 1.24 -11.82 0.63
C TYR A 253 1.80 -13.24 0.61
N ILE A 254 1.05 -14.18 0.03
CA ILE A 254 1.48 -15.58 -0.11
C ILE A 254 2.74 -15.69 -0.98
N ASN A 255 2.83 -14.92 -2.07
CA ASN A 255 4.00 -14.97 -2.94
C ASN A 255 5.23 -14.28 -2.32
N ASP A 256 5.05 -13.28 -1.46
CA ASP A 256 6.12 -12.64 -0.69
C ASP A 256 6.71 -13.63 0.34
N ILE A 257 5.83 -14.34 1.07
CA ILE A 257 6.25 -15.42 1.98
C ILE A 257 7.01 -16.51 1.22
N LYS A 258 6.50 -16.95 0.07
CA LYS A 258 7.21 -17.92 -0.76
C LYS A 258 8.59 -17.43 -1.14
N ASN A 259 8.70 -16.20 -1.62
CA ASN A 259 10.00 -15.64 -1.99
C ASN A 259 10.99 -15.63 -0.82
N ASN A 260 10.55 -15.28 0.40
CA ASN A 260 11.38 -15.33 1.60
C ASN A 260 11.80 -16.76 1.96
N MET A 261 10.84 -17.68 1.92
CA MET A 261 11.02 -19.09 2.27
C MET A 261 11.76 -19.90 1.20
N PHE A 262 12.02 -19.36 0.01
CA PHE A 262 12.62 -20.09 -1.10
C PHE A 262 14.01 -20.66 -0.80
N HIS A 263 14.76 -20.02 0.10
CA HIS A 263 16.11 -20.47 0.50
C HIS A 263 16.10 -21.46 1.67
N ALA A 264 14.96 -21.66 2.32
CA ALA A 264 14.81 -22.50 3.50
C ALA A 264 14.69 -24.03 3.27
N PRO A 265 14.36 -24.59 2.08
CA PRO A 265 14.08 -26.04 1.97
C PRO A 265 15.19 -27.00 2.41
N GLY A 266 16.46 -26.55 2.41
CA GLY A 266 17.59 -27.36 2.90
C GLY A 266 17.76 -27.35 4.42
N SER A 267 17.10 -26.43 5.13
CA SER A 267 17.25 -26.22 6.56
C SER A 267 15.94 -26.31 7.35
N VAL A 268 14.79 -26.35 6.67
CA VAL A 268 13.48 -26.29 7.30
C VAL A 268 12.64 -27.49 6.88
N GLY A 269 12.20 -28.27 7.86
CA GLY A 269 11.08 -29.21 7.71
C GLY A 269 9.76 -28.51 8.00
N LEU A 270 8.69 -28.83 7.27
CA LEU A 270 7.35 -28.29 7.53
C LEU A 270 6.34 -29.44 7.57
N SER A 271 5.80 -29.69 8.77
CA SER A 271 4.85 -30.76 9.03
C SER A 271 3.53 -30.24 9.59
N TRP A 272 2.46 -30.95 9.25
CA TRP A 272 1.15 -30.71 9.83
C TRP A 272 0.99 -31.52 11.11
N VAL A 273 0.55 -30.87 12.18
CA VAL A 273 0.20 -31.52 13.46
C VAL A 273 -1.28 -31.34 13.76
N LYS A 274 -1.85 -32.27 14.52
CA LYS A 274 -3.26 -32.17 14.92
C LYS A 274 -3.39 -31.35 16.19
N THR A 275 -4.31 -30.39 16.21
CA THR A 275 -4.70 -29.64 17.41
C THR A 275 -5.19 -30.55 18.53
N HIS A 276 -4.85 -30.20 19.77
CA HIS A 276 -5.26 -30.90 21.00
C HIS A 276 -4.93 -32.40 21.07
N ALA A 277 -3.78 -32.78 20.51
CA ALA A 277 -3.30 -34.16 20.51
C ALA A 277 -2.41 -34.54 21.71
N GLY A 278 -2.27 -33.69 22.73
CA GLY A 278 -1.36 -33.93 23.86
C GLY A 278 0.10 -33.55 23.58
N ILE A 279 0.37 -32.76 22.54
CA ILE A 279 1.72 -32.33 22.17
C ILE A 279 2.03 -31.04 22.93
N LEU A 280 2.90 -31.14 23.95
CA LEU A 280 3.33 -30.04 24.81
C LEU A 280 3.67 -28.75 24.05
N GLY A 281 4.36 -28.86 22.92
CA GLY A 281 4.74 -27.71 22.10
C GLY A 281 3.56 -27.02 21.42
N ASN A 282 2.55 -27.77 20.96
CA ASN A 282 1.35 -27.19 20.35
C ASN A 282 0.47 -26.54 21.41
N GLU A 283 0.27 -27.21 22.54
CA GLU A 283 -0.57 -26.72 23.65
C GLU A 283 -0.02 -25.43 24.28
N LEU A 284 1.29 -25.21 24.23
CA LEU A 284 1.92 -23.98 24.71
C LEU A 284 1.80 -22.80 23.74
N VAL A 285 1.53 -23.05 22.47
CA VAL A 285 1.30 -21.98 21.48
C VAL A 285 -0.19 -21.63 21.41
N ASP A 286 -1.06 -22.61 21.68
CA ASP A 286 -2.53 -22.45 21.77
C ASP A 286 -2.99 -21.62 23.01
N GLN A 287 -2.09 -21.29 23.96
CA GLN A 287 -2.35 -20.55 25.21
C GLN A 287 -2.07 -19.04 25.10
#